data_AF-A0A960V2X9-F1
#
_entry.id   AF-A0A960V2X9-F1
#
_cell.length_a   1.000
_cell.length_b   1.000
_cell.length_c   1.000
_cell.angle_alpha   90.00
_cell.angle_beta   90.00
_cell.angle_gamma   90.00
#
_symmetry.space_group_name_H-M   'P 1'
#
loop_
_entity.id
_entity.type
_entity.pdbx_description
1 polymer ?
#
loop_
_entity_poly.entity_id
_entity_poly.type
_entity_poly.pdbx_seq_one_letter_code
_entity_poly.pdbx_strand_id
1 'polypeptide(L)'
;MSRRKKTRARAEALKEHHAANPFEDFDGSPAELYILKTLHWIKINLRSVLIGGALIGSVAIAVIILLAWQESRDEKSMLAFEKLFADHVAREGLSSSRLALDDLALYTKQFTDTNSKIRAALLETDFLTKNKEYKQAATRHQFLAEHIDALYLQAYFWLQAAFLYEESADNEAALKAYQAAGERSQELDTIKAHSLYGQMRMLLALQRKSDADKALSELLKLESERPAIKDLQKQAVALMLLQTAR
;
A
#
# COMPACT_ATOMS: atom_id res chain seq x y z
N MET A 1 4.58 74.21 8.23
CA MET A 1 5.28 73.32 7.26
C MET A 1 4.87 71.87 7.50
N SER A 2 4.22 71.25 6.52
CA SER A 2 3.40 70.04 6.63
C SER A 2 4.20 68.73 6.87
N ARG A 3 3.65 67.83 7.71
CA ARG A 3 4.13 66.45 7.95
C ARG A 3 4.47 65.67 6.66
N ARG A 4 3.83 66.02 5.52
CA ARG A 4 4.10 65.44 4.19
C ARG A 4 5.51 65.74 3.64
N LYS A 5 6.13 66.87 4.00
CA LYS A 5 7.51 67.20 3.57
C LYS A 5 8.55 66.37 4.32
N LYS A 6 8.32 66.11 5.62
CA LYS A 6 9.21 65.26 6.45
C LYS A 6 9.17 63.78 6.03
N THR A 7 8.02 63.26 5.60
CA THR A 7 7.92 61.88 5.10
C THR A 7 8.55 61.70 3.72
N ARG A 8 8.49 62.71 2.82
CA ARG A 8 9.19 62.66 1.52
C ARG A 8 10.72 62.71 1.68
N ALA A 9 11.24 63.65 2.47
CA ALA A 9 12.68 63.75 2.72
C ALA A 9 13.25 62.47 3.37
N ARG A 10 12.48 61.83 4.27
CA ARG A 10 12.88 60.55 4.88
C ARG A 10 12.84 59.37 3.89
N ALA A 11 11.96 59.41 2.89
CA ALA A 11 11.88 58.40 1.83
C ALA A 11 12.97 58.59 0.76
N GLU A 12 13.36 59.83 0.46
CA GLU A 12 14.49 60.15 -0.43
C GLU A 12 15.83 59.77 0.22
N ALA A 13 16.04 60.11 1.51
CA ALA A 13 17.21 59.68 2.26
C ALA A 13 17.30 58.15 2.42
N LEU A 14 16.17 57.45 2.53
CA LEU A 14 16.15 55.98 2.53
C LEU A 14 16.58 55.42 1.16
N LYS A 15 16.15 56.04 0.06
CA LYS A 15 16.51 55.64 -1.31
C LYS A 15 18.00 55.85 -1.60
N GLU A 16 18.58 56.98 -1.18
CA GLU A 16 20.02 57.23 -1.32
C GLU A 16 20.86 56.24 -0.50
N HIS A 17 20.44 55.91 0.73
CA HIS A 17 21.12 54.90 1.55
C HIS A 17 21.03 53.47 0.97
N HIS A 18 20.04 53.19 0.12
CA HIS A 18 19.87 51.92 -0.58
C HIS A 18 20.51 51.90 -1.99
N ALA A 19 20.95 53.05 -2.52
CA ALA A 19 21.49 53.17 -3.87
C ALA A 19 23.01 53.03 -3.97
N ALA A 20 23.76 53.22 -2.88
CA ALA A 20 25.19 52.95 -2.85
C ALA A 20 25.44 51.44 -2.69
N ASN A 21 26.05 50.80 -3.69
CA ASN A 21 26.37 49.37 -3.67
C ASN A 21 27.54 49.11 -2.71
N PRO A 22 27.34 48.49 -1.53
CA PRO A 22 28.38 48.37 -0.52
C PRO A 22 29.44 47.30 -0.84
N PHE A 23 29.44 46.73 -2.05
CA PHE A 23 30.28 45.61 -2.47
C PHE A 23 31.12 45.89 -3.73
N GLU A 24 31.19 47.15 -4.17
CA GLU A 24 31.87 47.55 -5.41
C GLU A 24 33.41 47.39 -5.30
N ASP A 25 33.97 47.60 -4.10
CA ASP A 25 35.41 47.53 -3.83
C ASP A 25 35.81 46.28 -2.98
N PHE A 26 35.11 45.16 -3.10
CA PHE A 26 35.40 43.96 -2.30
C PHE A 26 36.59 43.15 -2.85
N ASP A 27 37.69 43.11 -2.09
CA ASP A 27 38.98 42.54 -2.49
C ASP A 27 39.21 41.06 -2.04
N GLY A 28 38.13 40.37 -1.63
CA GLY A 28 38.18 39.00 -1.08
C GLY A 28 37.75 37.89 -2.06
N SER A 29 37.55 36.67 -1.53
CA SER A 29 37.20 35.52 -2.37
C SER A 29 35.74 35.55 -2.88
N PRO A 30 35.42 34.93 -4.04
CA PRO A 30 34.05 34.88 -4.55
C PRO A 30 33.03 34.26 -3.58
N ALA A 31 33.46 33.31 -2.75
CA ALA A 31 32.63 32.69 -1.72
C ALA A 31 32.29 33.67 -0.58
N GLU A 32 33.26 34.46 -0.14
CA GLU A 32 33.05 35.50 0.88
C GLU A 32 32.12 36.60 0.37
N LEU A 33 32.28 37.02 -0.90
CA LEU A 33 31.38 37.98 -1.53
C LEU A 33 29.92 37.47 -1.56
N TYR A 34 29.72 36.18 -1.84
CA TYR A 34 28.40 35.56 -1.82
C TYR A 34 27.79 35.53 -0.41
N ILE A 35 28.58 35.18 0.60
CA ILE A 35 28.16 35.18 2.01
C ILE A 35 27.82 36.61 2.46
N LEU A 36 28.63 37.61 2.11
CA LEU A 36 28.38 38.99 2.49
C LEU A 36 27.13 39.56 1.80
N LYS A 37 26.92 39.26 0.51
CA LYS A 37 25.71 39.64 -0.22
C LYS A 37 24.45 39.00 0.38
N THR A 38 24.51 37.72 0.72
CA THR A 38 23.39 37.02 1.38
C THR A 38 23.11 37.57 2.77
N LEU A 39 24.13 37.82 3.60
CA LEU A 39 23.97 38.45 4.92
C LEU A 39 23.41 39.87 4.85
N HIS A 40 23.84 40.66 3.87
CA HIS A 40 23.32 42.01 3.67
C HIS A 40 21.89 42.00 3.15
N TRP A 41 21.56 41.08 2.24
CA TRP A 41 20.19 40.86 1.81
C TRP A 41 19.30 40.41 2.97
N ILE A 42 19.78 39.51 3.83
CA ILE A 42 19.10 39.09 5.07
C ILE A 42 18.91 40.28 6.00
N LYS A 43 19.92 41.15 6.16
CA LYS A 43 19.84 42.33 7.02
C LYS A 43 18.79 43.33 6.52
N ILE A 44 18.74 43.58 5.21
CA ILE A 44 17.74 44.48 4.60
C ILE A 44 16.33 43.88 4.72
N ASN A 45 16.20 42.57 4.51
CA ASN A 45 14.92 41.85 4.52
C ASN A 45 14.65 41.11 5.82
N LEU A 46 15.24 41.54 6.94
CA LEU A 46 15.28 40.77 8.18
C LEU A 46 13.90 40.34 8.67
N ARG A 47 12.90 41.24 8.56
CA ARG A 47 11.50 40.91 8.90
C ARG A 47 10.94 39.78 8.06
N SER A 48 11.16 39.80 6.75
CA SER A 48 10.70 38.76 5.82
C SER A 48 11.41 37.43 6.06
N VAL A 49 12.72 37.46 6.35
CA VAL A 49 13.50 36.25 6.69
C VAL A 49 13.04 35.66 8.02
N LEU A 50 12.78 36.48 9.04
CA LEU A 50 12.23 36.01 10.33
C LEU A 50 10.84 35.41 10.17
N ILE A 51 9.95 36.04 9.39
CA ILE A 51 8.61 35.51 9.10
C ILE A 51 8.71 34.20 8.31
N GLY A 52 9.56 34.14 7.28
CA GLY A 52 9.77 32.92 6.48
C GLY A 52 10.35 31.78 7.32
N GLY A 53 11.34 32.06 8.16
CA GLY A 53 11.92 31.10 9.09
C GLY A 53 10.90 30.61 10.12
N ALA A 54 10.10 31.50 10.69
CA ALA A 54 9.02 31.14 11.62
C ALA A 54 7.95 30.26 10.94
N LEU A 55 7.59 30.56 9.68
CA LEU A 55 6.65 29.77 8.90
C LEU A 55 7.19 28.35 8.66
N ILE A 56 8.44 28.23 8.17
CA ILE A 56 9.10 26.94 7.96
C ILE A 56 9.18 26.15 9.28
N GLY A 57 9.57 26.81 10.37
CA GLY A 57 9.61 26.20 11.70
C GLY A 57 8.23 25.70 12.16
N SER A 58 7.17 26.47 11.93
CA SER A 58 5.80 26.07 12.28
C SER A 58 5.32 24.86 11.49
N VAL A 59 5.65 24.79 10.19
CA VAL A 59 5.33 23.64 9.33
C VAL A 59 6.10 22.41 9.80
N ALA A 60 7.39 22.54 10.10
CA ALA A 60 8.20 21.43 10.62
C ALA A 60 7.63 20.87 11.93
N ILE A 61 7.25 21.74 12.87
CA ILE A 61 6.61 21.35 14.13
C ILE A 61 5.29 20.62 13.87
N ALA A 62 4.45 21.15 12.98
CA ALA A 62 3.17 20.52 12.62
C ALA A 62 3.38 19.11 12.02
N VAL A 63 4.38 18.94 11.16
CA VAL A 63 4.75 17.62 10.60
C VAL A 63 5.21 16.66 11.70
N ILE A 64 6.06 17.10 12.63
CA ILE A 64 6.52 16.26 13.75
C ILE A 64 5.34 15.82 14.63
N ILE A 65 4.44 16.74 14.98
CA ILE A 65 3.24 16.44 15.76
C ILE A 65 2.36 15.42 15.03
N LEU A 66 2.20 15.58 13.70
CA LEU A 66 1.41 14.66 12.89
C LEU A 66 2.02 13.25 12.86
N LEU A 67 3.34 13.14 12.69
CA LEU A 67 4.05 11.84 12.71
C LEU A 67 3.94 11.17 14.09
N ALA A 68 4.17 11.91 15.17
CA ALA A 68 4.05 11.38 16.53
C ALA A 68 2.60 10.95 16.87
N TRP A 69 1.60 11.68 16.35
CA TRP A 69 0.20 11.31 16.50
C TRP A 69 -0.15 10.03 15.73
N GLN A 70 0.36 9.87 14.50
CA GLN A 70 0.19 8.64 13.73
C GLN A 70 0.83 7.44 14.42
N GLU A 71 2.06 7.57 14.88
CA GLU A 71 2.78 6.51 15.60
C GLU A 71 2.05 6.10 16.89
N SER A 72 1.60 7.07 17.68
CA SER A 72 0.80 6.77 18.90
C SER A 72 -0.52 6.09 18.58
N ARG A 73 -1.15 6.42 17.44
CA ARG A 73 -2.39 5.76 17.02
C ARG A 73 -2.13 4.32 16.58
N ASP A 74 -1.05 4.09 15.85
CA ASP A 74 -0.65 2.76 15.38
C ASP A 74 -0.24 1.85 16.53
N GLU A 75 0.43 2.37 17.55
CA GLU A 75 0.76 1.62 18.78
C GLU A 75 -0.52 1.21 19.52
N LYS A 76 -1.47 2.15 19.69
CA LYS A 76 -2.77 1.85 20.32
C LYS A 76 -3.58 0.82 19.55
N SER A 77 -3.57 0.88 18.22
CA SER A 77 -4.27 -0.11 17.40
C SER A 77 -3.60 -1.47 17.50
N MET A 78 -2.27 -1.52 17.51
CA MET A 78 -1.52 -2.76 17.69
C MET A 78 -1.83 -3.41 19.04
N LEU A 79 -1.77 -2.66 20.14
CA LEU A 79 -2.08 -3.20 21.47
C LEU A 79 -3.54 -3.69 21.58
N ALA A 80 -4.49 -2.96 20.99
CA ALA A 80 -5.87 -3.38 20.95
C ALA A 80 -6.04 -4.68 20.13
N PHE A 81 -5.34 -4.79 19.00
CA PHE A 81 -5.33 -5.96 18.16
C PHE A 81 -4.71 -7.18 18.86
N GLU A 82 -3.57 -7.01 19.53
CA GLU A 82 -2.90 -8.09 20.27
C GLU A 82 -3.81 -8.66 21.37
N LYS A 83 -4.52 -7.79 22.08
CA LYS A 83 -5.49 -8.20 23.09
C LYS A 83 -6.64 -9.02 22.47
N LEU A 84 -7.21 -8.54 21.36
CA LEU A 84 -8.26 -9.27 20.63
C LEU A 84 -7.75 -10.63 20.15
N PHE A 85 -6.57 -10.65 19.55
CA PHE A 85 -5.96 -11.89 19.08
C PHE A 85 -5.78 -12.90 20.22
N ALA A 86 -5.21 -12.47 21.35
CA ALA A 86 -5.05 -13.33 22.53
C ALA A 86 -6.39 -13.87 23.06
N ASP A 87 -7.41 -13.01 23.16
CA ASP A 87 -8.73 -13.38 23.66
C ASP A 87 -9.43 -14.42 22.76
N HIS A 88 -9.24 -14.35 21.43
CA HIS A 88 -9.85 -15.29 20.50
C HIS A 88 -9.02 -16.57 20.29
N VAL A 89 -7.70 -16.50 20.34
CA VAL A 89 -6.84 -17.70 20.29
C VAL A 89 -7.10 -18.61 21.50
N ALA A 90 -7.38 -18.02 22.67
CA ALA A 90 -7.70 -18.77 23.88
C ALA A 90 -9.09 -19.43 23.87
N ARG A 91 -9.96 -19.09 22.91
CA ARG A 91 -11.34 -19.60 22.85
C ARG A 91 -11.50 -20.56 21.67
N GLU A 92 -11.88 -21.81 21.94
CA GLU A 92 -12.17 -22.80 20.90
C GLU A 92 -13.66 -22.87 20.55
N GLY A 93 -13.99 -23.13 19.29
CA GLY A 93 -15.35 -23.46 18.82
C GLY A 93 -15.98 -22.47 17.82
N LEU A 94 -17.00 -22.90 17.08
CA LEU A 94 -17.67 -22.10 16.03
C LEU A 94 -18.36 -20.82 16.55
N SER A 95 -18.94 -20.85 17.76
CA SER A 95 -19.53 -19.66 18.39
C SER A 95 -18.47 -18.60 18.70
N SER A 96 -17.25 -19.00 19.02
CA SER A 96 -16.13 -18.09 19.26
C SER A 96 -15.68 -17.38 17.97
N SER A 97 -15.81 -18.05 16.81
CA SER A 97 -15.44 -17.51 15.50
C SER A 97 -16.34 -16.34 15.07
N ARG A 98 -17.66 -16.44 15.28
CA ARG A 98 -18.57 -15.32 14.96
C ARG A 98 -18.38 -14.11 15.87
N LEU A 99 -18.22 -14.35 17.18
CA LEU A 99 -17.90 -13.27 18.12
C LEU A 99 -16.58 -12.58 17.74
N ALA A 100 -15.58 -13.33 17.28
CA ALA A 100 -14.33 -12.76 16.80
C ALA A 100 -14.52 -11.85 15.59
N LEU A 101 -15.39 -12.21 14.65
CA LEU A 101 -15.70 -11.35 13.51
C LEU A 101 -16.41 -10.06 13.93
N ASP A 102 -17.33 -10.13 14.90
CA ASP A 102 -18.00 -8.94 15.44
C ASP A 102 -17.00 -8.01 16.15
N ASP A 103 -16.10 -8.57 16.96
CA ASP A 103 -15.05 -7.81 17.66
C ASP A 103 -14.05 -7.19 16.68
N LEU A 104 -13.66 -7.91 15.61
CA LEU A 104 -12.82 -7.37 14.53
C LEU A 104 -13.54 -6.27 13.72
N ALA A 105 -14.85 -6.37 13.53
CA ALA A 105 -15.64 -5.32 12.91
C ALA A 105 -15.71 -4.04 13.77
N LEU A 106 -15.77 -4.19 15.11
CA LEU A 106 -15.67 -3.05 16.04
C LEU A 106 -14.27 -2.44 16.02
N TYR A 107 -13.23 -3.27 16.02
CA TYR A 107 -11.83 -2.84 15.92
C TYR A 107 -11.58 -2.01 14.66
N THR A 108 -12.02 -2.48 13.49
CA THR A 108 -11.82 -1.76 12.22
C THR A 108 -12.66 -0.48 12.09
N LYS A 109 -13.76 -0.36 12.85
CA LYS A 109 -14.52 0.89 12.99
C LYS A 109 -13.79 1.91 13.87
N GLN A 110 -13.10 1.45 14.92
CA GLN A 110 -12.33 2.30 15.81
C GLN A 110 -10.99 2.73 15.20
N PHE A 111 -10.30 1.80 14.52
CA PHE A 111 -8.99 2.00 13.92
C PHE A 111 -9.10 1.90 12.39
N THR A 112 -9.25 3.07 11.76
CA THR A 112 -9.58 3.20 10.34
C THR A 112 -8.38 3.21 9.39
N ASP A 113 -7.16 3.19 9.94
CA ASP A 113 -5.92 3.17 9.16
C ASP A 113 -5.74 1.84 8.43
N THR A 114 -4.94 1.85 7.36
CA THR A 114 -4.73 0.69 6.49
C THR A 114 -4.08 -0.47 7.23
N ASN A 115 -3.10 -0.19 8.10
CA ASN A 115 -2.37 -1.22 8.85
C ASN A 115 -3.30 -2.00 9.78
N SER A 116 -4.18 -1.29 10.50
CA SER A 116 -5.20 -1.90 11.33
C SER A 116 -6.14 -2.79 10.52
N LYS A 117 -6.59 -2.34 9.35
CA LYS A 117 -7.45 -3.15 8.47
C LYS A 117 -6.74 -4.38 7.92
N ILE A 118 -5.45 -4.28 7.59
CA ILE A 118 -4.62 -5.42 7.16
C ILE A 118 -4.54 -6.46 8.27
N ARG A 119 -4.23 -6.05 9.51
CA ARG A 119 -4.16 -6.95 10.67
C ARG A 119 -5.49 -7.66 10.91
N ALA A 120 -6.60 -6.92 10.85
CA ALA A 120 -7.93 -7.51 10.99
C ALA A 120 -8.23 -8.51 9.88
N ALA A 121 -7.97 -8.14 8.62
CA ALA A 121 -8.24 -8.99 7.46
C ALA A 121 -7.50 -10.33 7.54
N LEU A 122 -6.27 -10.37 8.08
CA LEU A 122 -5.52 -11.62 8.30
C LEU A 122 -6.22 -12.60 9.24
N LEU A 123 -6.90 -12.11 10.29
CA LEU A 123 -7.67 -12.98 11.20
C LEU A 123 -9.06 -13.29 10.67
N GLU A 124 -9.70 -12.30 10.04
CA GLU A 124 -11.01 -12.48 9.44
C GLU A 124 -10.99 -13.62 8.41
N THR A 125 -9.94 -13.76 7.60
CA THR A 125 -9.83 -14.86 6.63
C THR A 125 -9.91 -16.23 7.29
N ASP A 126 -9.24 -16.42 8.43
CA ASP A 126 -9.21 -17.69 9.15
C ASP A 126 -10.58 -18.00 9.76
N PHE A 127 -11.20 -17.03 10.42
CA PHE A 127 -12.53 -17.19 11.02
C PHE A 127 -13.62 -17.41 9.97
N LEU A 128 -13.60 -16.64 8.87
CA LEU A 128 -14.54 -16.81 7.75
C LEU A 128 -14.38 -18.18 7.09
N THR A 129 -13.14 -18.65 6.89
CA THR A 129 -12.87 -19.97 6.33
C THR A 129 -13.36 -21.09 7.26
N LYS A 130 -13.14 -20.98 8.58
CA LYS A 130 -13.69 -21.91 9.57
C LYS A 130 -15.22 -21.96 9.55
N ASN A 131 -15.86 -20.81 9.29
CA ASN A 131 -17.31 -20.69 9.16
C ASN A 131 -17.85 -21.11 7.77
N LYS A 132 -16.97 -21.51 6.84
CA LYS A 132 -17.28 -21.82 5.43
C LYS A 132 -17.86 -20.63 4.65
N GLU A 133 -17.58 -19.41 5.08
CA GLU A 133 -17.96 -18.17 4.42
C GLU A 133 -16.93 -17.80 3.34
N TYR A 134 -16.69 -18.74 2.41
CA TYR A 134 -15.54 -18.71 1.50
C TYR A 134 -15.48 -17.45 0.62
N LYS A 135 -16.63 -16.96 0.14
CA LYS A 135 -16.67 -15.74 -0.68
C LYS A 135 -16.20 -14.51 0.11
N GLN A 136 -16.60 -14.39 1.38
CA GLN A 136 -16.16 -13.28 2.23
C GLN A 136 -14.67 -13.42 2.57
N ALA A 137 -14.22 -14.64 2.87
CA ALA A 137 -12.79 -14.92 3.10
C ALA A 137 -11.95 -14.55 1.88
N ALA A 138 -12.41 -14.88 0.67
CA ALA A 138 -11.77 -14.52 -0.59
C ALA A 138 -11.66 -12.99 -0.75
N THR A 139 -12.72 -12.25 -0.44
CA THR A 139 -12.70 -10.78 -0.47
C THR A 139 -11.68 -10.20 0.52
N ARG A 140 -11.49 -10.81 1.69
CA ARG A 140 -10.45 -10.39 2.65
C ARG A 140 -9.05 -10.68 2.14
N HIS A 141 -8.81 -11.82 1.51
CA HIS A 141 -7.52 -12.09 0.86
C HIS A 141 -7.24 -11.16 -0.33
N GLN A 142 -8.25 -10.84 -1.12
CA GLN A 142 -8.13 -9.82 -2.17
C GLN A 142 -7.74 -8.46 -1.58
N PHE A 143 -8.42 -8.03 -0.50
CA PHE A 143 -8.06 -6.80 0.20
C PHE A 143 -6.60 -6.81 0.65
N LEU A 144 -6.12 -7.91 1.25
CA LEU A 144 -4.71 -8.07 1.65
C LEU A 144 -3.77 -7.94 0.45
N ALA A 145 -4.10 -8.58 -0.67
CA ALA A 145 -3.28 -8.56 -1.87
C ALA A 145 -3.19 -7.17 -2.52
N GLU A 146 -4.21 -6.32 -2.34
CA GLU A 146 -4.26 -4.96 -2.86
C GLU A 146 -3.52 -3.94 -1.97
N HIS A 147 -3.30 -4.24 -0.69
CA HIS A 147 -2.79 -3.30 0.31
C HIS A 147 -1.42 -3.68 0.91
N ILE A 148 -0.83 -4.81 0.49
CA ILE A 148 0.50 -5.23 0.90
C ILE A 148 1.51 -4.90 -0.20
N ASP A 149 2.64 -4.28 0.15
CA ASP A 149 3.62 -3.83 -0.84
C ASP A 149 4.49 -4.96 -1.44
N ALA A 150 4.66 -6.05 -0.71
CA ALA A 150 5.53 -7.14 -1.14
C ALA A 150 4.89 -7.97 -2.27
N LEU A 151 5.43 -7.89 -3.49
CA LEU A 151 4.89 -8.57 -4.69
C LEU A 151 4.64 -10.07 -4.49
N TYR A 152 5.55 -10.78 -3.82
CA TYR A 152 5.38 -12.21 -3.56
C TYR A 152 4.19 -12.50 -2.62
N LEU A 153 3.95 -11.63 -1.63
CA LEU A 153 2.77 -11.74 -0.76
C LEU A 153 1.50 -11.37 -1.51
N GLN A 154 1.54 -10.36 -2.39
CA GLN A 154 0.39 -10.06 -3.24
C GLN A 154 0.01 -11.27 -4.09
N ALA A 155 0.99 -11.91 -4.75
CA ALA A 155 0.75 -13.10 -5.57
C ALA A 155 0.17 -14.26 -4.73
N TYR A 156 0.70 -14.46 -3.52
CA TYR A 156 0.19 -15.43 -2.57
C TYR A 156 -1.26 -15.16 -2.16
N PHE A 157 -1.58 -13.93 -1.74
CA PHE A 157 -2.94 -13.59 -1.29
C PHE A 157 -3.95 -13.59 -2.43
N TRP A 158 -3.57 -13.19 -3.64
CA TRP A 158 -4.42 -13.36 -4.82
C TRP A 158 -4.69 -14.83 -5.11
N LEU A 159 -3.70 -15.71 -4.97
CA LEU A 159 -3.87 -17.15 -5.15
C LEU A 159 -4.83 -17.74 -4.10
N GLN A 160 -4.68 -17.36 -2.83
CA GLN A 160 -5.61 -17.78 -1.76
C GLN A 160 -7.04 -17.28 -2.01
N ALA A 161 -7.20 -16.02 -2.44
CA ALA A 161 -8.49 -15.48 -2.83
C ALA A 161 -9.11 -16.31 -3.97
N ALA A 162 -8.31 -16.69 -4.96
CA ALA A 162 -8.79 -17.50 -6.09
C ALA A 162 -9.31 -18.87 -5.65
N PHE A 163 -8.57 -19.58 -4.78
CA PHE A 163 -9.02 -20.86 -4.23
C PHE A 163 -10.35 -20.72 -3.47
N LEU A 164 -10.48 -19.69 -2.64
CA LEU A 164 -11.71 -19.47 -1.87
C LEU A 164 -12.90 -19.02 -2.73
N TYR A 165 -12.68 -18.22 -3.77
CA TYR A 165 -13.72 -17.91 -4.73
C TYR A 165 -14.18 -19.17 -5.48
N GLU A 166 -13.25 -20.05 -5.85
CA GLU A 166 -13.56 -21.35 -6.46
C GLU A 166 -14.37 -22.25 -5.52
N GLU A 167 -13.98 -22.38 -4.25
CA GLU A 167 -14.76 -23.09 -3.22
C GLU A 167 -16.16 -22.49 -3.01
N SER A 168 -16.32 -21.19 -3.26
CA SER A 168 -17.62 -20.51 -3.22
C SER A 168 -18.44 -20.62 -4.53
N ALA A 169 -17.94 -21.36 -5.52
CA ALA A 169 -18.50 -21.50 -6.86
C ALA A 169 -18.62 -20.18 -7.66
N ASP A 170 -17.84 -19.16 -7.30
CA ASP A 170 -17.77 -17.88 -8.04
C ASP A 170 -16.64 -17.93 -9.09
N ASN A 171 -16.88 -18.66 -10.18
CA ASN A 171 -15.87 -18.96 -11.19
C ASN A 171 -15.29 -17.70 -11.86
N GLU A 172 -16.09 -16.64 -12.03
CA GLU A 172 -15.63 -15.36 -12.61
C GLU A 172 -14.69 -14.62 -11.65
N ALA A 173 -15.03 -14.55 -10.36
CA ALA A 173 -14.15 -13.94 -9.37
C ALA A 173 -12.87 -14.76 -9.18
N ALA A 174 -12.98 -16.08 -9.15
CA ALA A 174 -11.84 -16.99 -9.08
C ALA A 174 -10.90 -16.82 -10.28
N LEU A 175 -11.43 -16.76 -11.50
CA LEU A 175 -10.63 -16.52 -12.71
C LEU A 175 -9.84 -15.21 -12.62
N LYS A 176 -10.48 -14.11 -12.23
CA LYS A 176 -9.82 -12.81 -12.07
C LYS A 176 -8.72 -12.85 -11.00
N ALA A 177 -8.98 -13.52 -9.88
CA ALA A 177 -8.00 -13.66 -8.81
C ALA A 177 -6.79 -14.52 -9.25
N TYR A 178 -7.00 -15.62 -9.98
CA TYR A 178 -5.91 -16.41 -10.55
C TYR A 178 -5.09 -15.63 -11.60
N GLN A 179 -5.73 -14.76 -12.40
CA GLN A 179 -5.03 -13.87 -13.32
C GLN A 179 -4.15 -12.88 -12.54
N ALA A 180 -4.71 -12.21 -11.54
CA ALA A 180 -3.98 -11.27 -10.69
C ALA A 180 -2.80 -11.93 -9.95
N ALA A 181 -2.97 -13.17 -9.48
CA ALA A 181 -1.90 -13.98 -8.90
C ALA A 181 -0.79 -14.29 -9.92
N GLY A 182 -1.18 -14.72 -11.12
CA GLY A 182 -0.27 -15.03 -12.22
C GLY A 182 0.59 -13.85 -12.64
N GLU A 183 0.00 -12.67 -12.81
CA GLU A 183 0.70 -11.43 -13.18
C GLU A 183 1.79 -11.03 -12.18
N ARG A 184 1.57 -11.31 -10.89
CA ARG A 184 2.47 -10.98 -9.77
C ARG A 184 3.46 -12.09 -9.44
N SER A 185 3.42 -13.22 -10.15
CA SER A 185 4.20 -14.43 -9.87
C SER A 185 5.45 -14.61 -10.75
N GLN A 186 6.01 -13.51 -11.29
CA GLN A 186 7.07 -13.55 -12.32
C GLN A 186 8.28 -14.44 -11.96
N GLU A 187 8.66 -14.51 -10.68
CA GLU A 187 9.77 -15.35 -10.18
C GLU A 187 9.30 -16.54 -9.32
N LEU A 188 7.99 -16.77 -9.26
CA LEU A 188 7.35 -17.74 -8.36
C LEU A 188 6.68 -18.84 -9.17
N ASP A 189 7.49 -19.70 -9.80
CA ASP A 189 7.03 -20.76 -10.71
C ASP A 189 5.87 -21.60 -10.14
N THR A 190 5.89 -21.89 -8.84
CA THR A 190 4.83 -22.64 -8.18
C THR A 190 3.51 -21.87 -8.14
N ILE A 191 3.53 -20.59 -7.79
CA ILE A 191 2.33 -19.73 -7.81
C ILE A 191 1.84 -19.56 -9.25
N LYS A 192 2.76 -19.37 -10.20
CA LYS A 192 2.45 -19.25 -11.62
C LYS A 192 1.77 -20.51 -12.16
N ALA A 193 2.30 -21.69 -11.83
CA ALA A 193 1.74 -22.97 -12.23
C ALA A 193 0.33 -23.19 -11.64
N HIS A 194 0.14 -22.93 -10.34
CA HIS A 194 -1.18 -23.01 -9.71
C HIS A 194 -2.17 -22.00 -10.31
N SER A 195 -1.69 -20.79 -10.63
CA SER A 195 -2.50 -19.75 -11.26
C SER A 195 -2.97 -20.16 -12.65
N LEU A 196 -2.08 -20.66 -13.51
CA LEU A 196 -2.44 -21.11 -14.85
C LEU A 196 -3.37 -22.35 -14.82
N TYR A 197 -3.10 -23.29 -13.92
CA TYR A 197 -3.99 -24.44 -13.72
C TYR A 197 -5.38 -24.02 -13.23
N GLY A 198 -5.44 -23.09 -12.27
CA GLY A 198 -6.67 -22.48 -11.78
C GLY A 198 -7.45 -21.76 -12.87
N GLN A 199 -6.78 -20.90 -13.65
CA GLN A 199 -7.37 -20.20 -14.80
C GLN A 199 -7.98 -21.19 -15.79
N MET A 200 -7.25 -22.25 -16.15
CA MET A 200 -7.76 -23.29 -17.05
C MET A 200 -9.04 -23.93 -16.50
N ARG A 201 -9.06 -24.32 -15.22
CA ARG A 201 -10.26 -24.91 -14.58
C ARG A 201 -11.44 -23.96 -14.60
N MET A 202 -11.24 -22.69 -14.25
CA MET A 202 -12.32 -21.69 -14.23
C MET A 202 -12.82 -21.38 -15.64
N LEU A 203 -11.93 -21.28 -16.64
CA LEU A 203 -12.31 -21.07 -18.04
C LEU A 203 -13.13 -22.25 -18.59
N LEU A 204 -12.81 -23.48 -18.22
CA LEU A 204 -13.62 -24.65 -18.55
C LEU A 204 -15.00 -24.60 -17.90
N ALA A 205 -15.07 -24.24 -16.61
CA ALA A 205 -16.34 -24.07 -15.90
C ALA A 205 -17.22 -22.97 -16.52
N LEU A 206 -16.58 -21.93 -17.09
CA LEU A 206 -17.23 -20.85 -17.84
C LEU A 206 -17.45 -21.15 -19.33
N GLN A 207 -17.22 -22.40 -19.78
CA GLN A 207 -17.38 -22.84 -21.17
C GLN A 207 -16.47 -22.13 -22.19
N ARG A 208 -15.39 -21.48 -21.74
CA ARG A 208 -14.42 -20.76 -22.57
C ARG A 208 -13.24 -21.65 -22.96
N LYS A 209 -13.52 -22.74 -23.69
CA LYS A 209 -12.54 -23.78 -24.02
C LYS A 209 -11.27 -23.25 -24.71
N SER A 210 -11.40 -22.34 -25.68
CA SER A 210 -10.25 -21.79 -26.41
C SER A 210 -9.27 -21.02 -25.52
N ASP A 211 -9.76 -20.37 -24.47
CA ASP A 211 -8.90 -19.65 -23.52
C ASP A 211 -8.30 -20.62 -22.51
N ALA A 212 -9.04 -21.68 -22.12
CA ALA A 212 -8.50 -22.76 -21.30
C ALA A 212 -7.31 -23.47 -21.98
N ASP A 213 -7.40 -23.69 -23.30
CA ASP A 213 -6.30 -24.25 -24.10
C ASP A 213 -5.03 -23.37 -24.05
N LYS A 214 -5.19 -22.04 -24.09
CA LYS A 214 -4.07 -21.10 -23.95
C LYS A 214 -3.42 -21.21 -22.57
N ALA A 215 -4.23 -21.21 -21.51
CA ALA A 215 -3.73 -21.36 -20.14
C ALA A 215 -3.00 -22.69 -19.93
N LEU A 216 -3.53 -23.80 -20.49
CA LEU A 216 -2.84 -25.09 -20.49
C LEU A 216 -1.50 -25.00 -21.25
N SER A 217 -1.50 -24.42 -22.45
CA SER A 217 -0.28 -24.28 -23.25
C SER A 217 0.81 -23.51 -22.50
N GLU A 218 0.44 -22.44 -21.81
CA GLU A 218 1.37 -21.69 -20.96
C GLU A 218 1.87 -22.51 -19.76
N LEU A 219 1.00 -23.29 -19.11
CA LEU A 219 1.38 -24.17 -18.01
C LEU A 219 2.38 -25.23 -18.45
N LEU A 220 2.21 -25.80 -19.65
CA LEU A 220 3.11 -26.82 -20.20
C LEU A 220 4.46 -26.25 -20.65
N LYS A 221 4.53 -24.95 -20.95
CA LYS A 221 5.79 -24.25 -21.27
C LYS A 221 6.64 -23.92 -20.04
N LEU A 222 6.10 -24.08 -18.83
CA LEU A 222 6.88 -23.91 -17.61
C LEU A 222 7.88 -25.07 -17.47
N GLU A 223 9.14 -24.79 -17.81
CA GLU A 223 10.26 -25.70 -17.59
C GLU A 223 10.61 -25.71 -16.11
N SER A 224 10.21 -26.77 -15.39
CA SER A 224 10.58 -26.94 -13.98
C SER A 224 10.88 -28.38 -13.65
N GLU A 225 11.94 -28.61 -12.87
CA GLU A 225 12.26 -29.93 -12.32
C GLU A 225 11.42 -30.28 -11.09
N ARG A 226 10.69 -29.31 -10.52
CA ARG A 226 9.89 -29.49 -9.30
C ARG A 226 8.76 -30.50 -9.54
N PRO A 227 8.67 -31.59 -8.75
CA PRO A 227 7.63 -32.60 -8.92
C PRO A 227 6.20 -32.03 -8.87
N ALA A 228 5.95 -31.09 -7.95
CA ALA A 228 4.63 -30.47 -7.80
C ALA A 228 4.12 -29.78 -9.07
N ILE A 229 5.02 -29.13 -9.84
CA ILE A 229 4.64 -28.46 -11.09
C ILE A 229 4.37 -29.50 -12.18
N LYS A 230 5.20 -30.56 -12.27
CA LYS A 230 4.96 -31.67 -13.21
C LYS A 230 3.65 -32.39 -12.94
N ASP A 231 3.27 -32.54 -11.67
CA ASP A 231 2.01 -33.17 -11.31
C ASP A 231 0.81 -32.27 -11.63
N LEU A 232 0.91 -30.95 -11.45
CA LEU A 232 -0.08 -29.99 -11.94
C LEU A 232 -0.24 -30.07 -13.47
N GLN A 233 0.86 -30.14 -14.22
CA GLN A 233 0.84 -30.29 -15.68
C GLN A 233 0.10 -31.57 -16.10
N LYS A 234 0.39 -32.72 -15.45
CA LYS A 234 -0.32 -33.99 -15.71
C LYS A 234 -1.82 -33.88 -15.38
N GLN A 235 -2.17 -33.29 -14.24
CA GLN A 235 -3.57 -33.08 -13.84
C GLN A 235 -4.31 -32.19 -14.85
N ALA A 236 -3.65 -31.16 -15.35
CA ALA A 236 -4.20 -30.25 -16.35
C ALA A 236 -4.51 -30.95 -17.67
N VAL A 237 -3.55 -31.72 -18.19
CA VAL A 237 -3.74 -32.51 -19.42
C VAL A 237 -4.86 -33.54 -19.24
N ALA A 238 -4.86 -34.28 -18.12
CA ALA A 238 -5.90 -35.28 -17.84
C ALA A 238 -7.30 -34.66 -17.80
N LEU A 239 -7.46 -33.50 -17.16
CA LEU A 239 -8.74 -32.80 -17.09
C LEU A 239 -9.22 -32.36 -18.48
N MET A 240 -8.32 -31.83 -19.31
CA MET A 240 -8.67 -31.40 -20.67
C MET A 240 -9.11 -32.58 -21.54
N LEU A 241 -8.43 -33.73 -21.46
CA LEU A 241 -8.82 -34.95 -22.19
C LEU A 241 -10.20 -35.46 -21.77
N LEU A 242 -10.56 -35.37 -20.49
CA LEU A 242 -11.89 -35.75 -20.02
C LEU A 242 -13.00 -34.82 -20.55
N GLN A 243 -12.68 -33.56 -20.85
CA GLN A 243 -13.63 -32.56 -21.36
C GLN A 243 -13.80 -32.61 -22.88
N THR A 244 -12.86 -33.22 -23.61
CA THR A 244 -12.97 -33.45 -25.06
C THR A 244 -13.61 -34.81 -25.40
N ALA A 245 -13.61 -35.76 -24.45
CA ALA A 245 -14.26 -37.05 -24.58
C ALA A 245 -15.79 -37.04 -24.30
N ARG A 246 -16.34 -35.90 -23.86
CA ARG A 246 -17.77 -35.66 -23.65
C ARG A 246 -18.33 -34.78 -24.75
#